data_AF-A0A1V5X7K0-F1
#
_entry.id   AF-A0A1V5X7K0-F1
#
_cell.length_a   1.000
_cell.length_b   1.000
_cell.length_c   1.000
_cell.angle_alpha   90.00
_cell.angle_beta   90.00
_cell.angle_gamma   90.00
#
_symmetry.space_group_name_H-M   'P 1'
#
loop_
_entity.id
_entity.type
_entity.pdbx_description
1 polymer ?
#
loop_
_entity_poly.entity_id
_entity_poly.type
_entity_poly.pdbx_seq_one_letter_code
_entity_poly.pdbx_strand_id
1 'polypeptide(L)'
;MFTDGGDVLSHGDSADGHSGSGGGSAVGGAGGVGGAGGTGGIANTGGVGGSESGGAGGSAQAGTAGNGASAGSSGASGSGAAAGEAGSSGQTGGTGASAGFGPGTLDPQLALPDASGAACEVGAFCWNNIYYACRIASPTDGRCETCLYAALCGVQGSSCTKSNECGTLYQCYAGKCSSICKLGVDDPLCDAQDCRDVGHVTHGVCVRN
;
A
#
# COMPACT_ATOMS: atom_id res chain seq x y z
N MET A 1 -55.13 -14.27 16.99
CA MET A 1 -55.18 -15.45 16.11
C MET A 1 -53.90 -15.39 15.28
N PHE A 2 -52.77 -15.97 15.69
CA PHE A 2 -52.38 -17.40 15.57
C PHE A 2 -52.81 -17.94 14.20
N THR A 3 -51.92 -18.24 13.25
CA THR A 3 -50.84 -19.27 13.25
C THR A 3 -49.81 -18.95 12.14
N ASP A 4 -48.51 -19.15 12.36
CA ASP A 4 -47.72 -20.38 12.13
C ASP A 4 -47.66 -20.81 10.65
N GLY A 5 -46.44 -20.97 10.13
CA GLY A 5 -46.14 -21.37 8.76
C GLY A 5 -44.64 -21.35 8.50
N GLY A 6 -43.91 -22.21 9.21
CA GLY A 6 -42.52 -22.49 8.93
C GLY A 6 -42.36 -23.35 7.68
N ASP A 7 -41.26 -23.15 6.97
CA ASP A 7 -40.66 -24.19 6.15
C ASP A 7 -39.14 -24.13 6.26
N VAL A 8 -38.64 -25.17 6.91
CA VAL A 8 -37.26 -25.60 7.07
C VAL A 8 -36.87 -26.40 5.83
N LEU A 9 -35.94 -25.89 5.03
CA LEU A 9 -35.22 -26.69 4.04
C LEU A 9 -33.73 -26.66 4.36
N SER A 10 -33.35 -27.58 5.26
CA SER A 10 -32.05 -28.24 5.23
C SER A 10 -31.94 -29.13 3.99
N HIS A 11 -30.74 -29.22 3.43
CA HIS A 11 -30.00 -30.42 2.97
C HIS A 11 -29.08 -30.06 1.81
N GLY A 12 -27.79 -30.41 1.91
CA GLY A 12 -26.90 -30.38 0.76
C GLY A 12 -25.40 -30.44 1.06
N ASP A 13 -24.95 -31.43 1.82
CA ASP A 13 -23.57 -31.92 1.76
C ASP A 13 -23.18 -32.28 0.31
N SER A 14 -22.05 -31.78 -0.16
CA SER A 14 -21.30 -32.38 -1.27
C SER A 14 -19.82 -32.07 -1.08
N ALA A 15 -19.14 -33.03 -0.46
CA ALA A 15 -17.71 -33.21 -0.55
C ALA A 15 -17.35 -33.71 -1.95
N ASP A 16 -16.35 -33.11 -2.60
CA ASP A 16 -15.46 -33.83 -3.52
C ASP A 16 -14.14 -33.06 -3.65
N GLY A 17 -13.08 -33.71 -3.21
CA GLY A 17 -11.72 -33.18 -3.23
C GLY A 17 -11.10 -33.19 -4.62
N HIS A 18 -10.06 -32.40 -4.81
CA HIS A 18 -9.03 -32.65 -5.82
C HIS A 18 -7.65 -32.35 -5.22
N SER A 19 -6.96 -33.42 -4.83
CA SER A 19 -5.51 -33.46 -4.74
C SER A 19 -4.94 -33.42 -6.17
N GLY A 20 -4.31 -32.32 -6.53
CA GLY A 20 -3.57 -32.17 -7.77
C GLY A 20 -2.09 -31.90 -7.49
N SER A 21 -1.31 -32.96 -7.27
CA SER A 21 0.15 -32.90 -7.33
C SER A 21 0.59 -32.85 -8.78
N GLY A 22 0.98 -31.67 -9.26
CA GLY A 22 1.56 -31.46 -10.59
C GLY A 22 3.02 -31.04 -10.48
N GLY A 23 3.93 -32.00 -10.40
CA GLY A 23 5.36 -31.78 -10.62
C GLY A 23 5.62 -31.53 -12.11
N GLY A 24 6.27 -30.40 -12.42
CA GLY A 24 6.76 -30.07 -13.75
C GLY A 24 8.13 -29.42 -13.64
N SER A 25 9.18 -30.24 -13.69
CA SER A 25 10.52 -29.76 -14.02
C SER A 25 10.61 -29.54 -15.53
N ALA A 26 11.20 -28.41 -15.94
CA ALA A 26 12.43 -28.37 -16.73
C ALA A 26 12.51 -27.19 -17.72
N VAL A 27 13.75 -26.71 -17.83
CA VAL A 27 14.46 -26.13 -18.99
C VAL A 27 14.04 -24.79 -19.60
N GLY A 28 14.97 -23.84 -19.49
CA GLY A 28 15.65 -23.30 -20.68
C GLY A 28 15.17 -21.93 -21.16
N GLY A 29 16.08 -20.94 -21.16
CA GLY A 29 15.83 -19.67 -21.82
C GLY A 29 16.87 -18.60 -21.54
N ALA A 30 18.14 -18.86 -21.91
CA ALA A 30 19.11 -17.79 -22.11
C ALA A 30 18.85 -17.13 -23.48
N GLY A 31 18.91 -15.79 -23.54
CA GLY A 31 19.10 -15.05 -24.79
C GLY A 31 18.13 -13.90 -25.01
N GLY A 32 18.66 -12.66 -25.04
CA GLY A 32 17.89 -11.50 -25.48
C GLY A 32 18.50 -10.15 -25.10
N VAL A 33 19.74 -9.88 -25.50
CA VAL A 33 20.25 -8.50 -25.62
C VAL A 33 19.91 -7.96 -27.01
N GLY A 34 19.35 -6.76 -27.10
CA GLY A 34 19.23 -6.02 -28.37
C GLY A 34 18.05 -5.06 -28.42
N GLY A 35 18.34 -3.77 -28.58
CA GLY A 35 17.31 -2.77 -28.88
C GLY A 35 17.68 -1.33 -28.54
N ALA A 36 18.75 -0.80 -29.13
CA ALA A 36 18.97 0.64 -29.23
C ALA A 36 18.14 1.21 -30.38
N GLY A 37 17.58 2.42 -30.22
CA GLY A 37 17.09 3.24 -31.33
C GLY A 37 15.86 4.08 -31.00
N GLY A 38 16.04 5.39 -30.87
CA GLY A 38 14.92 6.32 -30.71
C GLY A 38 15.28 7.75 -30.36
N THR A 39 16.25 8.37 -31.05
CA THR A 39 16.42 9.82 -31.04
C THR A 39 15.35 10.47 -31.91
N GLY A 40 14.33 11.05 -31.29
CA GLY A 40 13.32 11.90 -31.92
C GLY A 40 13.41 13.31 -31.36
N GLY A 41 14.18 14.17 -32.02
CA GLY A 41 14.21 15.60 -31.72
C GLY A 41 12.96 16.30 -32.24
N ILE A 42 12.39 17.18 -31.42
CA ILE A 42 11.50 18.23 -31.90
C ILE A 42 12.08 19.55 -31.40
N ALA A 43 12.62 20.32 -32.33
CA ALA A 43 13.01 21.70 -32.10
C ALA A 43 11.74 22.54 -31.93
N ASN A 44 11.64 23.28 -30.82
CA ASN A 44 10.77 24.44 -30.77
C ASN A 44 11.61 25.68 -30.47
N THR A 45 11.77 26.50 -31.51
CA THR A 45 12.41 27.80 -31.50
C THR A 45 11.35 28.89 -31.39
N GLY A 46 11.52 29.79 -30.43
CA GLY A 46 11.06 31.17 -30.55
C GLY A 46 10.07 31.62 -29.48
N GLY A 47 10.43 32.66 -28.73
CA GLY A 47 9.48 33.40 -27.89
C GLY A 47 10.11 34.17 -26.74
N VAL A 48 10.75 35.30 -27.06
CA VAL A 48 11.35 36.30 -26.17
C VAL A 48 10.31 37.09 -25.35
N GLY A 49 10.68 37.56 -24.15
CA GLY A 49 10.16 38.82 -23.59
C GLY A 49 10.04 38.98 -22.06
N GLY A 50 10.94 39.79 -21.46
CA GLY A 50 10.74 40.60 -20.23
C GLY A 50 11.05 39.91 -18.88
N SER A 51 12.09 40.25 -18.10
CA SER A 51 12.35 41.49 -17.30
C SER A 51 11.29 41.66 -16.19
N GLU A 52 11.52 41.79 -14.87
CA GLU A 52 12.60 42.28 -13.97
C GLU A 52 12.31 41.74 -12.53
N SER A 53 13.25 41.32 -11.67
CA SER A 53 14.03 42.07 -10.65
C SER A 53 13.75 41.63 -9.19
N GLY A 54 14.82 41.48 -8.39
CA GLY A 54 14.85 41.40 -6.92
C GLY A 54 14.78 39.97 -6.34
N GLY A 55 15.60 39.49 -5.42
CA GLY A 55 16.61 40.10 -4.56
C GLY A 55 16.61 39.40 -3.18
N ALA A 56 17.80 39.08 -2.65
CA ALA A 56 18.14 38.48 -1.34
C ALA A 56 17.80 36.98 -1.18
N GLY A 57 18.68 36.08 -0.75
CA GLY A 57 19.87 36.21 0.10
C GLY A 57 19.67 35.27 1.31
N GLY A 58 20.37 34.13 1.38
CA GLY A 58 20.17 33.15 2.45
C GLY A 58 21.13 31.98 2.40
N SER A 59 22.32 32.23 2.97
CA SER A 59 23.40 31.35 3.45
C SER A 59 23.26 29.83 3.34
N ALA A 60 24.26 29.22 2.70
CA ALA A 60 24.61 27.81 2.81
C ALA A 60 24.98 27.42 4.24
N GLN A 61 24.47 26.29 4.71
CA GLN A 61 24.95 25.66 5.94
C GLN A 61 25.55 24.29 5.59
N ALA A 62 26.88 24.27 5.54
CA ALA A 62 27.68 23.06 5.52
C ALA A 62 27.68 22.42 6.92
N GLY A 63 27.41 21.12 6.99
CA GLY A 63 27.37 20.35 8.22
C GLY A 63 28.06 18.99 8.07
N THR A 64 29.37 19.01 8.28
CA THR A 64 30.24 18.02 8.95
C THR A 64 30.12 16.53 8.61
N ALA A 65 31.18 16.02 7.96
CA ALA A 65 31.56 14.62 7.93
C ALA A 65 32.09 14.16 9.30
N GLY A 66 31.61 13.01 9.79
CA GLY A 66 32.15 12.34 10.97
C GLY A 66 32.68 10.96 10.61
N ASN A 67 34.00 10.79 10.67
CA ASN A 67 34.67 9.49 10.73
C ASN A 67 34.95 9.14 12.19
N GLY A 68 34.74 7.88 12.58
CA GLY A 68 35.17 7.36 13.88
C GLY A 68 34.85 5.87 14.05
N ALA A 69 35.81 5.01 13.70
CA ALA A 69 35.79 3.58 14.01
C ALA A 69 36.15 3.33 15.49
N SER A 70 35.67 2.22 16.07
CA SER A 70 36.49 1.23 16.80
C SER A 70 35.64 0.08 17.35
N ALA A 71 36.18 -1.14 17.21
CA ALA A 71 35.64 -2.38 17.73
C ALA A 71 35.81 -2.50 19.27
N GLY A 72 34.91 -3.24 19.91
CA GLY A 72 35.04 -3.66 21.30
C GLY A 72 34.05 -4.78 21.64
N SER A 73 34.55 -6.00 21.79
CA SER A 73 33.82 -7.17 22.27
C SER A 73 33.75 -7.19 23.80
N SER A 74 32.67 -7.74 24.37
CA SER A 74 32.57 -8.59 25.59
C SER A 74 31.28 -8.30 26.35
N GLY A 75 30.53 -9.35 26.67
CA GLY A 75 29.18 -9.26 27.22
C GLY A 75 29.07 -8.91 28.71
N ALA A 76 27.83 -8.67 29.11
CA ALA A 76 27.33 -8.83 30.47
C ALA A 76 25.81 -9.00 30.42
N SER A 77 25.30 -10.09 31.01
CA SER A 77 23.89 -10.27 31.32
C SER A 77 23.50 -9.28 32.42
N GLY A 78 22.42 -8.53 32.21
CA GLY A 78 21.87 -7.62 33.21
C GLY A 78 20.41 -7.29 32.89
N SER A 79 19.50 -7.87 33.66
CA SER A 79 18.09 -7.46 33.70
C SER A 79 18.00 -6.09 34.36
N GLY A 80 17.54 -5.08 33.62
CA GLY A 80 17.31 -3.75 34.15
C GLY A 80 16.39 -2.96 33.22
N ALA A 81 15.18 -2.67 33.70
CA ALA A 81 14.24 -1.79 33.03
C ALA A 81 14.84 -0.39 32.86
N ALA A 82 14.92 0.09 31.62
CA ALA A 82 15.22 1.47 31.32
C ALA A 82 14.03 2.05 30.54
N ALA A 83 13.35 3.02 31.16
CA ALA A 83 12.41 3.90 30.50
C ALA A 83 13.17 4.71 29.45
N GLY A 84 12.91 4.44 28.18
CA GLY A 84 13.47 5.16 27.04
C GLY A 84 12.63 6.40 26.73
N GLU A 85 13.33 7.51 26.56
CA GLU A 85 12.84 8.88 26.49
C GLU A 85 11.96 9.14 25.27
N ALA A 86 10.83 9.81 25.51
CA ALA A 86 9.95 10.34 24.48
C ALA A 86 10.65 11.47 23.71
N GLY A 87 11.05 11.19 22.46
CA GLY A 87 11.45 12.19 21.49
C GLY A 87 10.28 13.09 21.13
N SER A 88 10.39 14.36 21.52
CA SER A 88 9.35 15.38 21.44
C SER A 88 9.24 16.05 20.06
N SER A 89 8.00 16.15 19.60
CA SER A 89 7.36 17.31 18.98
C SER A 89 7.99 17.95 17.73
N GLY A 90 7.48 17.52 16.58
CA GLY A 90 7.43 18.30 15.34
C GLY A 90 6.09 18.09 14.61
N GLN A 91 4.98 18.13 15.34
CA GLN A 91 3.63 18.01 14.76
C GLN A 91 2.92 19.37 14.82
N THR A 92 3.25 20.23 13.88
CA THR A 92 2.45 21.41 13.56
C THR A 92 1.17 20.96 12.85
N GLY A 93 0.07 20.97 13.60
CA GLY A 93 -1.30 21.20 13.11
C GLY A 93 -1.77 20.37 11.92
N GLY A 94 -2.15 19.12 12.15
CA GLY A 94 -2.99 18.35 11.23
C GLY A 94 -4.16 17.77 12.02
N THR A 95 -5.32 18.41 11.94
CA THR A 95 -6.57 17.92 12.51
C THR A 95 -6.98 16.61 11.85
N GLY A 96 -6.99 15.50 12.61
CA GLY A 96 -7.92 14.39 12.35
C GLY A 96 -7.35 13.03 11.92
N ALA A 97 -6.04 12.84 11.77
CA ALA A 97 -5.53 11.48 11.53
C ALA A 97 -5.53 10.69 12.85
N SER A 98 -6.38 9.67 12.95
CA SER A 98 -6.35 8.70 14.05
C SER A 98 -4.93 8.16 14.23
N ALA A 99 -4.49 7.91 15.47
CA ALA A 99 -3.12 7.46 15.78
C ALA A 99 -2.70 6.27 14.91
N GLY A 100 -1.98 6.55 13.82
CA GLY A 100 -1.44 5.55 12.90
C GLY A 100 -0.24 4.81 13.52
N PHE A 101 0.21 3.76 12.84
CA PHE A 101 1.41 2.98 13.23
C PHE A 101 2.72 3.77 13.07
N GLY A 102 2.64 5.02 12.62
CA GLY A 102 3.80 5.84 12.30
C GLY A 102 4.43 5.44 10.96
N PRO A 103 5.30 6.29 10.40
CA PRO A 103 6.00 5.98 9.18
C PRO A 103 6.92 4.77 9.40
N GLY A 104 6.74 3.72 8.60
CA GLY A 104 7.70 2.63 8.48
C GLY A 104 7.23 1.25 8.94
N THR A 105 6.06 1.13 9.57
CA THR A 105 5.46 -0.19 9.87
C THR A 105 4.01 -0.23 9.40
N LEU A 106 3.68 -1.19 8.54
CA LEU A 106 2.30 -1.40 8.10
C LEU A 106 1.45 -1.97 9.23
N ASP A 107 0.16 -1.61 9.23
CA ASP A 107 -0.82 -2.19 10.15
C ASP A 107 -0.88 -3.72 9.98
N PRO A 108 -0.67 -4.53 11.03
CA PRO A 108 -0.72 -5.99 10.95
C PRO A 108 -2.07 -6.56 10.50
N GLN A 109 -3.15 -5.78 10.59
CA GLN A 109 -4.48 -6.16 10.12
C GLN A 109 -4.66 -5.99 8.61
N LEU A 110 -3.69 -5.40 7.92
CA LEU A 110 -3.67 -5.22 6.47
C LEU A 110 -3.19 -6.52 5.81
N ALA A 111 -4.04 -7.16 5.01
CA ALA A 111 -3.57 -8.28 4.19
C ALA A 111 -2.74 -7.72 3.04
N LEU A 112 -1.50 -8.15 2.88
CA LEU A 112 -0.60 -7.64 1.84
C LEU A 112 -0.83 -8.37 0.50
N PRO A 113 -0.68 -7.66 -0.63
CA PRO A 113 -0.72 -8.26 -1.96
C PRO A 113 0.48 -9.20 -2.18
N ASP A 114 0.39 -10.05 -3.21
CA ASP A 114 1.50 -10.92 -3.61
C ASP A 114 2.76 -10.10 -3.99
N ALA A 115 3.91 -10.45 -3.39
CA ALA A 115 5.17 -9.74 -3.58
C ALA A 115 5.76 -9.87 -5.00
N SER A 116 5.33 -10.88 -5.77
CA SER A 116 5.72 -11.06 -7.18
C SER A 116 5.00 -10.08 -8.12
N GLY A 117 3.95 -9.40 -7.63
CA GLY A 117 3.31 -8.31 -8.34
C GLY A 117 4.30 -7.19 -8.67
N ALA A 118 4.12 -6.52 -9.81
CA ALA A 118 4.98 -5.39 -10.12
C ALA A 118 4.69 -4.21 -9.21
N ALA A 119 5.74 -3.41 -9.00
CA ALA A 119 5.63 -2.16 -8.29
C ALA A 119 4.71 -1.20 -9.06
N CYS A 120 3.94 -0.43 -8.31
CA CYS A 120 3.01 0.56 -8.85
C CYS A 120 2.75 1.66 -7.82
N GLU A 121 2.13 2.74 -8.27
CA GLU A 121 1.68 3.82 -7.40
C GLU A 121 0.31 3.47 -6.80
N VAL A 122 0.22 3.46 -5.46
CA VAL A 122 -1.02 3.14 -4.75
C VAL A 122 -2.15 4.07 -5.21
N GLY A 123 -3.33 3.50 -5.46
CA GLY A 123 -4.48 4.24 -5.99
C GLY A 123 -4.51 4.36 -7.52
N ALA A 124 -3.46 3.95 -8.22
CA ALA A 124 -3.45 3.85 -9.68
C ALA A 124 -3.86 2.46 -10.19
N PHE A 125 -4.29 2.39 -11.44
CA PHE A 125 -4.46 1.13 -12.16
C PHE A 125 -3.12 0.62 -12.70
N CYS A 126 -2.92 -0.69 -12.67
CA CYS A 126 -1.69 -1.26 -13.20
C CYS A 126 -1.74 -1.43 -14.71
N TRP A 127 -0.71 -0.93 -15.40
CA TRP A 127 -0.46 -1.13 -16.85
C TRP A 127 -1.69 -1.01 -17.74
N ASN A 128 -2.49 0.04 -17.54
CA ASN A 128 -3.70 0.33 -18.31
C ASN A 128 -4.78 -0.76 -18.23
N ASN A 129 -4.69 -1.67 -17.26
CA ASN A 129 -5.67 -2.72 -17.06
C ASN A 129 -6.52 -2.39 -15.83
N ILE A 130 -7.79 -2.07 -16.09
CA ILE A 130 -8.77 -1.69 -15.05
C ILE A 130 -9.09 -2.83 -14.06
N TYR A 131 -8.64 -4.06 -14.34
CA TYR A 131 -8.83 -5.22 -13.47
C TYR A 131 -7.70 -5.40 -12.47
N TYR A 132 -6.57 -4.71 -12.64
CA TYR A 132 -5.44 -4.77 -11.72
C TYR A 132 -5.39 -3.52 -10.84
N ALA A 133 -5.44 -3.75 -9.54
CA ALA A 133 -5.34 -2.71 -8.53
C ALA A 133 -3.90 -2.53 -8.10
N CYS A 134 -3.45 -1.29 -7.95
CA CYS A 134 -2.26 -1.04 -7.15
C CYS A 134 -2.62 -0.98 -5.66
N ARG A 135 -2.21 -2.02 -4.93
CA ARG A 135 -2.51 -2.22 -3.51
C ARG A 135 -1.35 -1.83 -2.64
N ILE A 136 -1.62 -1.38 -1.42
CA ILE A 136 -0.59 -1.05 -0.44
C ILE A 136 0.19 -2.34 -0.11
N ALA A 137 1.51 -2.33 -0.36
CA ALA A 137 2.37 -3.48 -0.12
C ALA A 137 3.52 -3.18 0.86
N SER A 138 3.89 -1.91 0.99
CA SER A 138 4.93 -1.41 1.88
C SER A 138 4.58 0.01 2.32
N PRO A 139 5.36 0.65 3.21
CA PRO A 139 5.13 2.04 3.60
C PRO A 139 5.19 3.05 2.45
N THR A 140 5.90 2.74 1.36
CA THR A 140 6.16 3.68 0.25
C THR A 140 5.65 3.23 -1.11
N ASP A 141 5.47 1.92 -1.29
CA ASP A 141 5.21 1.32 -2.59
C ASP A 141 4.00 0.39 -2.56
N GLY A 142 3.30 0.34 -3.69
CA GLY A 142 2.23 -0.61 -3.95
C GLY A 142 2.66 -1.77 -4.84
N ARG A 143 1.80 -2.78 -4.93
CA ARG A 143 1.96 -3.93 -5.83
C ARG A 143 0.69 -4.19 -6.62
N CYS A 144 0.88 -4.51 -7.90
CA CYS A 144 -0.19 -4.88 -8.79
C CYS A 144 -0.73 -6.24 -8.42
N GLU A 145 -2.03 -6.30 -8.14
CA GLU A 145 -2.74 -7.54 -7.89
C GLU A 145 -4.10 -7.48 -8.59
N THR A 146 -4.45 -8.57 -9.25
CA THR A 146 -5.80 -8.77 -9.77
C THR A 146 -6.56 -9.65 -8.79
N CYS A 147 -7.83 -9.33 -8.62
CA CYS A 147 -8.75 -10.34 -8.14
C CYS A 147 -8.92 -11.37 -9.27
N LEU A 148 -8.55 -12.62 -9.00
CA LEU A 148 -8.47 -13.69 -10.02
C LEU A 148 -9.84 -14.01 -10.65
N TYR A 149 -10.92 -13.60 -10.00
CA TYR A 149 -12.28 -13.84 -10.42
C TYR A 149 -13.07 -12.55 -10.30
N ALA A 150 -13.09 -11.73 -11.36
CA ALA A 150 -13.78 -10.44 -11.39
C ALA A 150 -15.23 -10.49 -10.85
N ALA A 151 -15.92 -11.63 -11.03
CA ALA A 151 -17.27 -11.86 -10.55
C ALA A 151 -17.38 -12.23 -9.05
N LEU A 152 -16.27 -12.61 -8.41
CA LEU A 152 -16.20 -13.03 -7.01
C LEU A 152 -15.45 -12.02 -6.12
N CYS A 153 -15.01 -10.89 -6.67
CA CYS A 153 -14.32 -9.89 -5.88
C CYS A 153 -15.27 -9.22 -4.90
N GLY A 154 -14.88 -9.21 -3.63
CA GLY A 154 -15.58 -8.50 -2.58
C GLY A 154 -15.61 -7.00 -2.83
N VAL A 155 -16.81 -6.43 -2.73
CA VAL A 155 -17.01 -4.98 -2.62
C VAL A 155 -16.78 -4.51 -1.19
N GLN A 156 -16.87 -3.20 -0.93
CA GLN A 156 -16.81 -2.61 0.42
C GLN A 156 -17.60 -3.45 1.44
N GLY A 157 -16.98 -3.79 2.57
CA GLY A 157 -17.60 -4.55 3.67
C GLY A 157 -17.71 -6.07 3.46
N SER A 158 -17.35 -6.58 2.27
CA SER A 158 -17.26 -8.02 2.03
C SER A 158 -16.18 -8.63 2.93
N SER A 159 -16.42 -9.83 3.44
CA SER A 159 -15.41 -10.56 4.22
C SER A 159 -14.24 -10.97 3.33
N CYS A 160 -13.02 -10.88 3.86
CA CYS A 160 -11.81 -11.27 3.18
C CYS A 160 -10.75 -11.75 4.18
N THR A 161 -9.78 -12.49 3.66
CA THR A 161 -8.57 -12.98 4.34
C THR A 161 -7.32 -12.63 3.54
N LYS A 162 -7.45 -12.46 2.22
CA LYS A 162 -6.36 -12.10 1.30
C LYS A 162 -6.72 -10.83 0.53
N SER A 163 -5.69 -10.14 0.04
CA SER A 163 -5.93 -8.88 -0.67
C SER A 163 -6.58 -9.07 -2.05
N ASN A 164 -6.20 -10.11 -2.81
CA ASN A 164 -6.87 -10.47 -4.07
C ASN A 164 -8.34 -10.92 -3.96
N GLU A 165 -8.90 -11.04 -2.76
CA GLU A 165 -10.34 -11.31 -2.59
C GLU A 165 -11.17 -10.05 -2.73
N CYS A 166 -10.56 -8.87 -2.63
CA CYS A 166 -11.25 -7.60 -2.74
C CYS A 166 -11.19 -7.04 -4.17
N GLY A 167 -12.19 -6.25 -4.56
CA GLY A 167 -12.24 -5.57 -5.87
C GLY A 167 -11.13 -4.54 -6.05
N THR A 168 -11.08 -3.94 -7.25
CA THR A 168 -9.92 -3.13 -7.69
C THR A 168 -9.65 -1.89 -6.82
N LEU A 169 -10.65 -1.38 -6.10
CA LEU A 169 -10.52 -0.16 -5.28
C LEU A 169 -10.43 -0.45 -3.77
N TYR A 170 -10.38 -1.73 -3.40
CA TYR A 170 -10.55 -2.17 -2.01
C TYR A 170 -9.36 -3.00 -1.55
N GLN A 171 -8.85 -2.74 -0.36
CA GLN A 171 -7.84 -3.55 0.33
C GLN A 171 -8.51 -4.40 1.41
N CYS A 172 -8.04 -5.63 1.61
CA CYS A 172 -8.48 -6.40 2.76
C CYS A 172 -7.83 -5.88 4.06
N TYR A 173 -8.66 -5.35 4.96
CA TYR A 173 -8.27 -4.76 6.22
C TYR A 173 -9.17 -5.27 7.35
N ALA A 174 -8.57 -5.77 8.44
CA ALA A 174 -9.31 -6.31 9.59
C ALA A 174 -10.40 -7.35 9.20
N GLY A 175 -10.12 -8.14 8.16
CA GLY A 175 -11.03 -9.17 7.65
C GLY A 175 -12.16 -8.66 6.73
N LYS A 176 -12.09 -7.39 6.31
CA LYS A 176 -13.10 -6.74 5.46
C LYS A 176 -12.47 -5.98 4.30
N CYS A 177 -13.13 -5.98 3.14
CA CYS A 177 -12.72 -5.15 2.02
C CYS A 177 -13.04 -3.68 2.32
N SER A 178 -12.02 -2.84 2.39
CA SER A 178 -12.10 -1.40 2.69
C SER A 178 -11.51 -0.59 1.54
N SER A 179 -12.15 0.52 1.18
CA SER A 179 -11.64 1.42 0.13
C SER A 179 -10.30 2.00 0.54
N ILE A 180 -9.39 2.11 -0.43
CA ILE A 180 -8.14 2.83 -0.25
C ILE A 180 -8.45 4.32 -0.34
N CYS A 181 -7.89 5.12 0.57
CA CYS A 181 -8.08 6.57 0.61
C CYS A 181 -6.75 7.30 0.72
N LYS A 182 -6.75 8.59 0.37
CA LYS A 182 -5.60 9.46 0.57
C LYS A 182 -5.70 10.14 1.94
N LEU A 183 -4.61 10.07 2.71
CA LEU A 183 -4.61 10.60 4.07
C LEU A 183 -4.86 12.12 4.08
N GLY A 184 -5.79 12.56 4.92
CA GLY A 184 -6.12 13.99 5.09
C GLY A 184 -6.86 14.62 3.89
N VAL A 185 -7.39 13.82 2.97
CA VAL A 185 -8.14 14.29 1.80
C VAL A 185 -9.52 13.64 1.78
N ASP A 186 -10.56 14.44 1.54
CA ASP A 186 -11.91 13.92 1.32
C ASP A 186 -11.99 13.27 -0.07
N ASP A 187 -12.47 12.03 -0.10
CA ASP A 187 -12.68 11.23 -1.30
C ASP A 187 -14.18 10.86 -1.41
N PRO A 188 -14.75 10.71 -2.62
CA PRO A 188 -16.13 10.27 -2.79
C PRO A 188 -16.49 8.96 -2.05
N LEU A 189 -15.52 8.12 -1.73
CA LEU A 189 -15.73 6.86 -1.01
C LEU A 189 -15.38 6.97 0.49
N CYS A 190 -14.84 8.10 0.95
CA CYS A 190 -14.25 8.23 2.28
C CYS A 190 -14.01 9.68 2.70
N ASP A 191 -14.60 10.09 3.83
CA ASP A 191 -14.25 11.38 4.42
C ASP A 191 -12.85 11.35 5.00
N ALA A 192 -12.14 12.49 5.00
CA ALA A 192 -10.75 12.57 5.45
C ALA A 192 -10.55 12.06 6.88
N GLN A 193 -11.56 12.21 7.74
CA GLN A 193 -11.55 11.74 9.13
C GLN A 193 -11.76 10.22 9.28
N ASP A 194 -12.37 9.58 8.28
CA ASP A 194 -12.61 8.13 8.26
C ASP A 194 -11.49 7.37 7.53
N CYS A 195 -10.53 8.09 6.94
CA CYS A 195 -9.34 7.54 6.32
C CYS A 195 -8.29 7.18 7.38
N ARG A 196 -8.23 5.90 7.75
CA ARG A 196 -7.31 5.41 8.78
C ARG A 196 -5.93 5.16 8.19
N ASP A 197 -4.91 5.70 8.86
CA ASP A 197 -3.51 5.42 8.56
C ASP A 197 -3.15 3.96 8.86
N VAL A 198 -2.70 3.25 7.83
CA VAL A 198 -2.26 1.84 7.89
C VAL A 198 -0.75 1.69 7.72
N GLY A 199 0.02 2.78 7.87
CA GLY A 199 1.48 2.80 7.80
C GLY A 199 2.05 3.15 6.42
N HIS A 200 1.21 3.52 5.45
CA HIS A 200 1.66 4.05 4.15
C HIS A 200 1.79 5.56 4.20
N VAL A 201 2.82 6.12 3.56
CA VAL A 201 3.19 7.56 3.67
C VAL A 201 2.09 8.53 3.25
N THR A 202 1.24 8.13 2.30
CA THR A 202 0.22 9.00 1.68
C THR A 202 -1.18 8.39 1.64
N HIS A 203 -1.34 7.12 2.01
CA HIS A 203 -2.58 6.37 1.80
C HIS A 203 -3.01 5.64 3.06
N GLY A 204 -4.31 5.47 3.21
CA GLY A 204 -4.97 4.78 4.30
C GLY A 204 -6.03 3.80 3.79
N VAL A 205 -6.86 3.32 4.71
CA VAL A 205 -8.07 2.54 4.40
C VAL A 205 -9.28 3.14 5.11
N CYS A 206 -10.44 3.05 4.47
CA CYS A 206 -11.68 3.57 5.02
C CYS A 206 -12.37 2.53 5.87
N VAL A 207 -12.54 2.88 7.14
CA VAL A 207 -13.07 1.99 8.17
C VAL A 207 -14.53 2.30 8.52
N ARG A 208 -15.27 2.97 7.64
CA ARG A 208 -16.70 3.21 7.86
C ARG A 208 -17.44 1.88 8.11
N ASN A 209 -17.95 1.76 9.33
CA ASN A 209 -18.88 0.72 9.77
C ASN A 209 -20.25 0.89 9.12
#